data_AF-A0AB74CJG4-F1
#
_entry.id   AF-A0AB74CJG4-F1
#
_cell.length_a   1.000
_cell.length_b   1.000
_cell.length_c   1.000
_cell.angle_alpha   90.00
_cell.angle_beta   90.00
_cell.angle_gamma   90.00
#
_symmetry.space_group_name_H-M   'P 1'
#
loop_
_entity.id
_entity.type
_entity.pdbx_description
1 polymer ?
#
loop_
_entity_poly.entity_id
_entity_poly.type
_entity_poly.pdbx_seq_one_letter_code
_entity_poly.pdbx_strand_id
1 'polypeptide(L)'
;MSEHPEHGSPTFQEEYRGSYVPKVIDTGYGLQVVAPDTPYVAAAGPNKLYFIDTRFDPETVKHVKEQIEKATVPNPEEYVAIDDVSATVELKNSVTGETTFVFDPLYARVLFARGMNRHNPELKLPDHEAVGDWLVTYDLDNIRTKRA
;
A
#
# COMPACT_ATOMS: atom_id res chain seq x y z
N MET A 1 37.85 -4.27 5.37
CA MET A 1 37.02 -3.83 4.23
C MET A 1 35.97 -4.92 4.08
N SER A 2 34.74 -4.66 4.53
CA SER A 2 33.66 -5.64 4.44
C SER A 2 32.92 -5.41 3.13
N GLU A 3 33.00 -6.39 2.24
CA GLU A 3 32.28 -6.41 0.97
C GLU A 3 30.78 -6.59 1.28
N HIS A 4 29.98 -5.59 0.93
CA HIS A 4 28.53 -5.77 0.83
C HIS A 4 28.25 -6.72 -0.34
N PRO A 5 27.50 -7.81 -0.18
CA PRO A 5 27.03 -8.54 -1.34
C PRO A 5 26.07 -7.62 -2.08
N GLU A 6 26.46 -7.21 -3.29
CA GLU A 6 25.61 -6.49 -4.22
C GLU A 6 24.39 -7.37 -4.53
N HIS A 7 23.34 -7.23 -3.73
CA HIS A 7 22.01 -7.67 -4.09
C HIS A 7 21.70 -6.95 -5.40
N GLY A 8 21.57 -7.71 -6.50
CA GLY A 8 21.37 -7.16 -7.85
C GLY A 8 20.17 -6.20 -7.98
N SER A 9 19.81 -5.82 -9.20
CA SER A 9 18.60 -5.00 -9.39
C SER A 9 17.36 -5.70 -8.80
N PRO A 10 16.39 -4.95 -8.22
CA PRO A 10 15.13 -5.53 -7.76
C PRO A 10 14.47 -6.35 -8.86
N THR A 11 13.93 -7.51 -8.49
CA THR A 11 13.21 -8.39 -9.41
C THR A 11 11.73 -8.28 -9.13
N PHE A 12 10.90 -8.17 -10.17
CA PHE A 12 9.46 -8.01 -10.04
C PHE A 12 8.71 -9.06 -10.88
N GLN A 13 7.44 -9.28 -10.55
CA GLN A 13 6.52 -10.04 -11.40
C GLN A 13 6.09 -9.19 -12.59
N GLU A 14 6.95 -9.15 -13.61
CA GLU A 14 6.77 -8.33 -14.82
C GLU A 14 5.48 -8.66 -15.59
N GLU A 15 4.93 -9.87 -15.44
CA GLU A 15 3.65 -10.25 -16.07
C GLU A 15 2.47 -9.35 -15.63
N TYR A 16 2.58 -8.70 -14.47
CA TYR A 16 1.56 -7.78 -13.95
C TYR A 16 1.89 -6.29 -14.18
N ARG A 17 3.05 -5.95 -14.76
CA ARG A 17 3.46 -4.55 -15.02
C ARG A 17 3.19 -4.06 -16.45
N GLY A 18 3.38 -4.93 -17.43
CA GLY A 18 3.37 -4.57 -18.84
C GLY A 18 1.95 -4.35 -19.40
N SER A 19 1.52 -5.20 -20.33
CA SER A 19 0.18 -5.15 -20.91
C SER A 19 -0.94 -5.66 -19.98
N TYR A 20 -0.66 -5.75 -18.69
CA TYR A 20 -1.61 -6.27 -17.71
C TYR A 20 -2.81 -5.33 -17.56
N VAL A 21 -4.00 -5.90 -17.62
CA VAL A 21 -5.26 -5.18 -17.38
C VAL A 21 -5.82 -5.64 -16.05
N PRO A 22 -5.70 -4.85 -14.97
CA PRO A 22 -6.13 -5.27 -13.64
C PRO A 22 -7.63 -5.50 -13.61
N LYS A 23 -8.07 -6.35 -12.68
CA LYS A 23 -9.49 -6.39 -12.32
C LYS A 23 -9.83 -5.08 -11.61
N VAL A 24 -10.99 -4.52 -11.93
CA VAL A 24 -11.51 -3.29 -11.32
C VAL A 24 -12.91 -3.61 -10.79
N ILE A 25 -13.21 -3.11 -9.60
CA ILE A 25 -14.52 -3.23 -8.95
C ILE A 25 -15.06 -1.83 -8.64
N ASP A 26 -16.38 -1.70 -8.63
CA ASP A 26 -17.05 -0.48 -8.16
C ASP A 26 -17.37 -0.62 -6.66
N THR A 27 -17.06 0.42 -5.89
CA THR A 27 -17.18 0.44 -4.43
C THR A 27 -17.91 1.71 -4.00
N GLY A 28 -18.35 1.78 -2.75
CA GLY A 28 -18.89 3.02 -2.17
C GLY A 28 -17.90 4.21 -2.21
N TYR A 29 -16.61 3.94 -2.47
CA TYR A 29 -15.54 4.93 -2.62
C TYR A 29 -15.14 5.20 -4.07
N GLY A 30 -15.88 4.64 -5.05
CA GLY A 30 -15.57 4.70 -6.47
C GLY A 30 -14.86 3.45 -6.99
N LEU A 31 -14.32 3.54 -8.21
CA LEU A 31 -13.61 2.44 -8.86
C LEU A 31 -12.30 2.10 -8.13
N GLN A 32 -12.06 0.81 -7.90
CA GLN A 32 -10.84 0.31 -7.27
C GLN A 32 -10.23 -0.85 -8.05
N VAL A 33 -8.90 -0.84 -8.19
CA VAL A 33 -8.13 -1.99 -8.68
C VAL A 33 -8.11 -3.11 -7.64
N VAL A 34 -8.13 -4.34 -8.12
CA VAL A 34 -7.96 -5.53 -7.29
C VAL A 34 -6.57 -6.08 -7.57
N ALA A 35 -5.76 -6.25 -6.52
CA ALA A 35 -4.46 -6.88 -6.64
C ALA A 35 -4.61 -8.35 -7.10
N PRO A 36 -3.70 -8.85 -7.95
CA PRO A 36 -3.68 -10.27 -8.31
C PRO A 36 -3.40 -11.15 -7.07
N ASP A 37 -3.79 -12.42 -7.17
CA ASP A 37 -3.61 -13.41 -6.11
C ASP A 37 -2.15 -13.90 -6.04
N THR A 38 -1.27 -13.01 -5.58
CA THR A 38 0.17 -13.21 -5.42
C THR A 38 0.65 -12.38 -4.24
N PRO A 39 1.60 -12.85 -3.43
CA PRO A 39 2.12 -12.04 -2.34
C PRO A 39 2.92 -10.83 -2.86
N TYR A 40 3.47 -10.88 -4.08
CA TYR A 40 4.40 -9.87 -4.59
C TYR A 40 3.75 -8.64 -5.23
N VAL A 41 2.43 -8.55 -5.25
CA VAL A 41 1.70 -7.38 -5.78
C VAL A 41 0.61 -6.98 -4.80
N ALA A 42 0.64 -5.74 -4.33
CA ALA A 42 -0.28 -5.18 -3.35
C ALA A 42 -1.16 -4.10 -3.99
N ALA A 43 -2.42 -4.00 -3.58
CA ALA A 43 -3.22 -2.82 -3.86
C ALA A 43 -2.69 -1.65 -3.00
N ALA A 44 -2.31 -0.55 -3.65
CA ALA A 44 -1.68 0.60 -3.01
C ALA A 44 -2.52 1.88 -3.12
N GLY A 45 -3.82 1.71 -3.36
CA GLY A 45 -4.80 2.77 -3.53
C GLY A 45 -5.83 2.44 -4.62
N PRO A 46 -6.77 3.36 -4.91
CA PRO A 46 -7.88 3.09 -5.82
C PRO A 46 -7.43 2.65 -7.22
N ASN A 47 -6.35 3.22 -7.75
CA ASN A 47 -5.88 2.93 -9.10
C ASN A 47 -4.41 2.51 -9.17
N LYS A 48 -3.85 1.98 -8.08
CA LYS A 48 -2.40 1.74 -7.97
C LYS A 48 -2.10 0.33 -7.49
N LEU A 49 -1.16 -0.34 -8.16
CA LEU A 49 -0.56 -1.58 -7.69
C LEU A 49 0.90 -1.34 -7.33
N TYR A 50 1.31 -1.85 -6.18
CA TYR A 50 2.70 -1.84 -5.70
C TYR A 50 3.32 -3.21 -5.86
N PHE A 51 4.53 -3.25 -6.42
CA PHE A 51 5.29 -4.45 -6.73
C PHE A 51 6.39 -4.62 -5.69
N ILE A 52 6.30 -5.73 -4.96
CA ILE A 52 7.25 -6.09 -3.92
C ILE A 52 8.35 -6.94 -4.57
N ASP A 53 9.59 -6.65 -4.20
CA ASP A 53 10.76 -7.34 -4.72
C ASP A 53 10.69 -8.85 -4.46
N THR A 54 10.82 -9.65 -5.53
CA THR A 54 10.67 -11.11 -5.45
C THR A 54 11.83 -11.81 -4.75
N ARG A 55 12.89 -11.08 -4.40
CA ARG A 55 14.03 -11.61 -3.64
C ARG A 55 13.71 -11.77 -2.15
N PHE A 56 12.70 -11.06 -1.65
CA PHE A 56 12.24 -11.25 -0.29
C PHE A 56 11.56 -12.62 -0.14
N ASP A 57 11.72 -13.21 1.04
CA ASP A 57 11.04 -14.47 1.36
C ASP A 57 9.51 -14.25 1.42
N PRO A 58 8.71 -15.32 1.19
CA PRO A 58 7.26 -15.19 1.12
C PRO A 58 6.59 -14.65 2.39
N GLU A 59 7.17 -14.90 3.58
CA GLU A 59 6.59 -14.43 4.84
C GLU A 59 6.77 -12.92 4.98
N THR A 60 7.98 -12.42 4.73
CA THR A 60 8.29 -10.98 4.69
C THR A 60 7.41 -10.27 3.66
N VAL A 61 7.24 -10.85 2.47
CA VAL A 61 6.43 -10.25 1.40
C VAL A 61 4.97 -10.18 1.79
N LYS A 62 4.42 -11.25 2.35
CA LYS A 62 3.03 -11.29 2.81
C LYS A 62 2.78 -10.22 3.88
N HIS A 63 3.71 -10.10 4.83
CA HIS A 63 3.65 -9.08 5.87
C HIS A 63 3.67 -7.67 5.28
N VAL A 64 4.62 -7.38 4.40
CA VAL A 64 4.71 -6.07 3.71
C VAL A 64 3.45 -5.78 2.89
N LYS A 65 2.94 -6.76 2.14
CA LYS A 65 1.71 -6.63 1.36
C LYS A 65 0.53 -6.25 2.24
N GLU A 66 0.35 -6.92 3.38
CA GLU A 66 -0.74 -6.64 4.31
C GLU A 66 -0.65 -5.21 4.87
N GLN A 67 0.54 -4.75 5.25
CA GLN A 67 0.76 -3.36 5.72
C GLN A 67 0.37 -2.34 4.63
N ILE A 68 0.74 -2.58 3.37
CA ILE A 68 0.41 -1.69 2.23
C ILE A 68 -1.10 -1.66 1.98
N GLU A 69 -1.74 -2.83 1.89
CA GLU A 69 -3.16 -2.93 1.56
C GLU A 69 -4.02 -2.33 2.67
N LYS A 70 -3.72 -2.64 3.94
CA LYS A 70 -4.43 -2.05 5.09
C LYS A 70 -4.25 -0.54 5.21
N ALA A 71 -3.11 -0.01 4.77
CA ALA A 71 -2.84 1.42 4.78
C ALA A 71 -3.57 2.20 3.68
N THR A 72 -3.94 1.55 2.57
CA THR A 72 -4.31 2.26 1.33
C THR A 72 -5.67 1.87 0.76
N VAL A 73 -6.17 0.68 1.07
CA VAL A 73 -7.49 0.21 0.66
C VAL A 73 -8.51 0.62 1.72
N PRO A 74 -9.44 1.54 1.41
CA PRO A 74 -10.40 2.02 2.38
C PRO A 74 -11.38 0.91 2.77
N ASN A 75 -11.58 0.72 4.07
CA ASN A 75 -12.62 -0.15 4.63
C ASN A 75 -13.62 0.71 5.42
N PRO A 76 -14.92 0.71 5.07
CA PRO A 76 -15.92 1.56 5.72
C PRO A 76 -16.14 1.25 7.20
N GLU A 77 -15.80 0.04 7.62
CA GLU A 77 -15.96 -0.40 8.99
C GLU A 77 -14.69 -0.17 9.83
N GLU A 78 -13.65 0.46 9.27
CA GLU A 78 -12.39 0.71 9.97
C GLU A 78 -11.99 2.19 9.91
N TYR A 79 -11.33 2.67 10.97
CA TYR A 79 -10.65 3.96 10.98
C TYR A 79 -9.22 3.83 11.51
N VAL A 80 -8.34 4.71 11.04
CA VAL A 80 -6.96 4.79 11.50
C VAL A 80 -6.93 5.55 12.83
N ALA A 81 -6.48 4.88 13.89
CA ALA A 81 -6.17 5.47 15.19
C ALA A 81 -4.67 5.64 15.33
N ILE A 82 -4.23 6.83 15.76
CA ILE A 82 -2.82 7.16 15.94
C ILE A 82 -2.60 7.46 17.42
N ASP A 83 -1.62 6.78 18.02
CA ASP A 83 -1.10 7.10 19.35
C ASP A 83 0.29 7.72 19.19
N ASP A 84 0.38 9.02 19.44
CA ASP A 84 1.59 9.82 19.30
C ASP A 84 2.59 9.60 20.44
N VAL A 85 2.13 9.13 21.60
CA VAL A 85 2.99 8.84 22.76
C VAL A 85 3.69 7.50 22.58
N SER A 86 2.96 6.47 22.17
CA SER A 86 3.53 5.14 21.91
C SER A 86 4.10 4.98 20.49
N ALA A 87 3.90 5.98 19.62
CA ALA A 87 4.27 5.97 18.21
C ALA A 87 3.69 4.76 17.46
N THR A 88 2.45 4.41 17.77
CA THR A 88 1.71 3.31 17.15
C THR A 88 0.57 3.82 16.28
N VAL A 89 0.23 3.03 15.26
CA VAL A 89 -0.93 3.27 14.41
C VAL A 89 -1.70 1.96 14.34
N GLU A 90 -3.01 2.06 14.53
CA GLU A 90 -3.93 0.93 14.58
C GLU A 90 -5.08 1.16 13.59
N LEU A 91 -5.61 0.08 13.02
CA LEU A 91 -6.97 0.09 12.48
C LEU A 91 -7.92 -0.38 13.57
N LYS A 92 -9.00 0.37 13.76
CA LYS A 92 -10.07 0.04 14.71
C LYS A 92 -11.39 -0.09 14.00
N ASN A 93 -12.17 -1.07 14.41
CA ASN A 93 -13.54 -1.20 13.96
C ASN A 93 -14.34 0.04 14.40
N SER A 94 -15.08 0.65 13.48
CA SER A 94 -15.83 1.89 13.71
C SER A 94 -17.07 1.69 14.59
N VAL A 95 -17.57 0.46 14.71
CA VAL A 95 -18.75 0.09 15.51
C VAL A 95 -18.35 -0.39 16.91
N THR A 96 -17.39 -1.32 17.00
CA THR A 96 -17.00 -1.94 18.28
C THR A 96 -15.84 -1.21 18.97
N GLY A 97 -15.04 -0.45 18.21
CA GLY A 97 -13.82 0.19 18.71
C GLY A 97 -12.64 -0.76 18.91
N GLU A 98 -12.79 -2.04 18.58
CA GLU A 98 -11.73 -3.05 18.72
C GLU A 98 -10.62 -2.85 17.67
N THR A 99 -9.38 -3.07 18.07
CA THR A 99 -8.24 -3.07 17.16
C THR A 99 -8.33 -4.28 16.23
N THR A 100 -8.41 -4.02 14.92
CA THR A 100 -8.42 -5.05 13.87
C THR A 100 -7.05 -5.25 13.23
N PHE A 101 -6.16 -4.25 13.36
CA PHE A 101 -4.80 -4.31 12.81
C PHE A 101 -3.87 -3.35 13.55
N VAL A 102 -2.60 -3.73 13.72
CA VAL A 102 -1.55 -2.86 14.25
C VAL A 102 -0.46 -2.73 13.20
N PHE A 103 -0.15 -1.50 12.81
CA PHE A 103 0.92 -1.26 11.83
C PHE A 103 2.28 -1.41 12.48
N ASP A 104 3.25 -1.87 11.68
CA ASP A 104 4.64 -1.89 12.11
C ASP A 104 5.10 -0.47 12.46
N PRO A 105 6.01 -0.30 13.46
CA PRO A 105 6.51 1.02 13.83
C PRO A 105 7.10 1.83 12.66
N LEU A 106 7.66 1.17 11.64
CA LEU A 106 8.15 1.85 10.44
C LEU A 106 7.00 2.37 9.57
N TYR A 107 5.97 1.56 9.34
CA TYR A 107 4.77 1.98 8.59
C TYR A 107 3.97 3.04 9.35
N ALA A 108 3.85 2.89 10.66
CA ALA A 108 3.22 3.84 11.56
C ALA A 108 3.80 5.26 11.41
N ARG A 109 5.13 5.38 11.30
CA ARG A 109 5.81 6.67 11.07
C ARG A 109 5.44 7.30 9.73
N VAL A 110 5.36 6.51 8.66
CA VAL A 110 4.95 7.00 7.33
C VAL A 110 3.51 7.50 7.37
N LEU A 111 2.60 6.71 7.96
CA LEU A 111 1.19 7.07 8.10
C LEU A 111 1.00 8.31 8.97
N PHE A 112 1.75 8.42 10.06
CA PHE A 112 1.77 9.59 10.93
C PHE A 112 2.18 10.85 10.15
N ALA A 113 3.31 10.80 9.43
CA ALA A 113 3.80 11.94 8.65
C ALA A 113 2.77 12.38 7.59
N ARG A 114 2.17 11.43 6.87
CA ARG A 114 1.09 11.69 5.91
C ARG A 114 -0.14 12.33 6.55
N GLY A 115 -0.60 11.79 7.68
CA GLY A 115 -1.75 12.31 8.41
C GLY A 115 -1.52 13.76 8.88
N MET A 116 -0.37 14.01 9.49
CA MET A 116 0.02 15.34 9.97
C MET A 116 0.17 16.34 8.83
N ASN A 117 0.83 15.97 7.72
CA ASN A 117 0.96 16.82 6.54
C ASN A 117 -0.41 17.13 5.90
N ARG A 118 -1.37 16.19 5.91
CA ARG A 118 -2.73 16.42 5.41
C ARG A 118 -3.47 17.47 6.23
N HIS A 119 -3.31 17.46 7.55
CA HIS A 119 -3.94 18.43 8.44
C HIS A 119 -3.20 19.78 8.48
N ASN A 120 -1.87 19.76 8.36
CA ASN A 120 -1.04 20.96 8.31
C ASN A 120 0.08 20.79 7.26
N PRO A 121 -0.14 21.25 6.01
CA PRO A 121 0.82 21.11 4.93
C PRO A 121 2.17 21.85 5.15
N GLU A 122 2.23 22.81 6.07
CA GLU A 122 3.46 23.55 6.35
C GLU A 122 4.49 22.73 7.13
N LEU A 123 4.06 21.67 7.82
CA LEU A 123 4.96 20.80 8.60
C LEU A 123 6.01 20.11 7.74
N LYS A 124 5.65 19.75 6.50
CA LYS A 124 6.53 19.09 5.51
C LYS A 124 7.31 17.92 6.13
N LEU A 125 6.65 17.13 6.96
CA LEU A 125 7.26 15.91 7.52
C LEU A 125 7.67 14.98 6.37
N PRO A 126 8.73 14.17 6.54
CA PRO A 126 9.17 13.25 5.50
C PRO A 126 8.02 12.33 5.07
N ASP A 127 7.53 12.51 3.85
CA ASP A 127 6.61 11.56 3.21
C ASP A 127 7.44 10.65 2.32
N HIS A 128 7.35 9.35 2.59
CA HIS A 128 8.01 8.34 1.78
C HIS A 128 7.09 8.00 0.62
N GLU A 129 7.30 8.64 -0.53
CA GLU A 129 6.73 8.18 -1.78
C GLU A 129 7.31 6.80 -2.14
N ALA A 130 6.47 5.95 -2.74
CA ALA A 130 6.94 4.70 -3.32
C ALA A 130 7.99 5.02 -4.38
N VAL A 131 9.21 4.53 -4.19
CA VAL A 131 10.36 4.90 -5.02
C VAL A 131 10.34 4.10 -6.33
N GLY A 132 10.37 4.81 -7.47
CA GLY A 132 10.68 4.24 -8.79
C GLY A 132 9.57 3.38 -9.40
N ASP A 133 9.97 2.40 -10.21
CA ASP A 133 9.08 1.54 -11.01
C ASP A 133 8.11 0.69 -10.16
N TRP A 134 8.30 0.63 -8.84
CA TRP A 134 7.61 -0.25 -7.90
C TRP A 134 6.13 0.06 -7.80
N LEU A 135 5.68 1.24 -8.20
CA LEU A 135 4.28 1.66 -8.19
C LEU A 135 3.77 1.88 -9.62
N VAL A 136 2.77 1.10 -10.04
CA VAL A 136 2.10 1.27 -11.33
C VAL A 136 0.72 1.89 -11.10
N THR A 137 0.45 3.00 -11.81
CA THR A 137 -0.85 3.69 -11.77
C THR A 137 -1.64 3.38 -13.03
N TYR A 138 -2.91 3.01 -12.85
CA TYR A 138 -3.81 2.61 -13.93
C TYR A 138 -4.86 3.69 -14.22
N ASP A 139 -5.21 3.82 -15.50
CA ASP A 139 -6.35 4.61 -15.97
C ASP A 139 -7.62 3.74 -15.90
N LEU A 140 -8.41 3.94 -14.83
CA LEU A 140 -9.59 3.11 -14.57
C LEU A 140 -10.74 3.38 -15.55
N ASP A 141 -10.85 4.61 -16.06
CA ASP A 141 -11.88 4.97 -17.02
C ASP A 141 -11.62 4.27 -18.36
N ASN A 142 -10.37 4.26 -18.83
CA ASN A 142 -9.97 3.54 -20.04
C ASN A 142 -10.20 2.02 -19.91
N ILE A 143 -9.88 1.44 -18.75
CA ILE A 143 -10.13 0.01 -18.47
C ILE A 143 -11.63 -0.30 -18.49
N ARG A 144 -12.46 0.59 -17.92
CA ARG A 144 -13.93 0.43 -17.94
C ARG A 144 -14.47 0.50 -19.36
N THR A 145 -14.04 1.47 -20.18
CA THR A 145 -14.51 1.64 -21.56
C THR A 145 -14.12 0.46 -22.46
N LYS A 146 -12.94 -0.15 -22.26
CA LYS A 146 -12.51 -1.33 -23.04
C LYS A 146 -13.27 -2.62 -22.71
N ARG A 147 -13.99 -2.66 -21.58
CA ARG A 147 -14.78 -3.81 -21.13
C ARG A 147 -16.29 -3.66 -21.40
N ALA A 148 -16.73 -2.46 -21.77
CA ALA A 148 -18.11 -2.18 -22.20
C ALA A 148 -18.28 -2.49 -23.70
#